data_AF-A0A9D7YG26-F1
#
_entry.id   AF-A0A9D7YG26-F1
#
_cell.length_a   1.000
_cell.length_b   1.000
_cell.length_c   1.000
_cell.angle_alpha   90.00
_cell.angle_beta   90.00
_cell.angle_gamma   90.00
#
_symmetry.space_group_name_H-M   'P 1'
#
loop_
_entity.id
_entity.type
_entity.pdbx_description
1 polymer ?
#
loop_
_entity_poly.entity_id
_entity_poly.type
_entity_poly.pdbx_seq_one_letter_code
_entity_poly.pdbx_strand_id
1 'polypeptide(L)'
;MKFTSTVVASLLILTGSEDLHSASIINDYSPSITKASAVSSANVEYSKLHEELATYKELKNNWDGYNGIRPIDEIIETAKSFLNILESKNIIHPNIMVSGEGEIGLFWKKKNHYIEIDFDLENHFSYFYKLDKEIYGEDDISFEEFSQTRLNESLRYFQKNFTTETKNPIIELGNKDMDMFLTDNVA
;
A
#
# COMPACT_ATOMS: atom_id res chain seq x y z
N MET A 1 5.45 -30.44 -7.56
CA MET A 1 6.81 -29.91 -7.83
C MET A 1 7.06 -28.83 -6.79
N LYS A 2 7.96 -29.06 -5.82
CA LYS A 2 8.19 -28.16 -4.67
C LYS A 2 9.59 -27.58 -4.81
N PHE A 3 9.72 -26.26 -4.94
CA PHE A 3 11.01 -25.57 -4.90
C PHE A 3 11.23 -25.05 -3.48
N THR A 4 12.19 -25.63 -2.77
CA THR A 4 12.70 -25.08 -1.50
C THR A 4 13.88 -24.18 -1.84
N SER A 5 13.71 -22.87 -1.69
CA SER A 5 14.78 -21.90 -1.88
C SER A 5 15.53 -21.73 -0.56
N THR A 6 16.79 -22.17 -0.53
CA THR A 6 17.72 -21.97 0.59
C THR A 6 18.42 -20.64 0.39
N VAL A 7 18.28 -19.72 1.35
CA VAL A 7 19.04 -18.47 1.36
C VAL A 7 20.30 -18.70 2.20
N VAL A 8 21.47 -18.50 1.59
CA VAL A 8 22.77 -18.48 2.27
C VAL A 8 23.05 -17.05 2.70
N ALA A 9 23.10 -16.80 4.00
CA ALA A 9 23.58 -15.54 4.57
C ALA A 9 25.09 -15.64 4.79
N SER A 10 25.86 -14.82 4.07
CA SER A 10 27.31 -14.70 4.28
C SER A 10 27.59 -13.51 5.20
N LEU A 11 28.01 -13.81 6.43
CA LEU A 11 28.46 -12.86 7.44
C LEU A 11 29.97 -12.61 7.25
N LEU A 12 30.35 -11.39 6.85
CA LEU A 12 31.76 -10.96 6.82
C LEU A 12 32.12 -10.38 8.20
N ILE A 13 32.94 -11.13 8.94
CA ILE A 13 33.64 -10.65 10.14
C ILE A 13 35.05 -10.27 9.70
N LEU A 14 35.41 -8.98 9.83
CA LEU A 14 36.80 -8.53 9.74
C LEU A 14 37.22 -8.04 11.13
N THR A 15 38.20 -8.73 11.72
CA THR A 15 38.87 -8.35 12.97
C THR A 15 40.34 -8.01 12.70
N GLY A 16 40.85 -6.98 13.36
CA GLY A 16 42.28 -6.63 13.48
C GLY A 16 42.43 -5.13 13.83
N SER A 17 42.45 -4.78 15.12
CA SER A 17 43.62 -4.61 16.02
C SER A 17 44.34 -3.26 15.83
N GLU A 18 43.92 -2.24 16.57
CA GLU A 18 44.57 -1.65 17.76
C GLU A 18 45.65 -0.60 17.43
N ASP A 19 45.36 0.67 17.75
CA ASP A 19 46.25 1.48 18.57
C ASP A 19 45.48 2.63 19.25
N LEU A 20 45.85 2.86 20.51
CA LEU A 20 45.19 3.66 21.54
C LEU A 20 45.48 5.16 21.40
N HIS A 21 44.45 6.00 21.61
CA HIS A 21 44.61 7.23 22.38
C HIS A 21 43.31 7.62 23.08
N SER A 22 43.43 7.81 24.39
CA SER A 22 42.38 8.08 25.36
C SER A 22 41.66 9.42 25.17
N ALA A 23 40.33 9.41 25.27
CA ALA A 23 39.58 10.47 25.92
C ALA A 23 38.22 9.93 26.39
N SER A 24 38.02 9.97 27.71
CA SER A 24 36.78 9.67 28.42
C SER A 24 35.75 10.78 28.23
N ILE A 25 34.51 10.45 27.86
CA ILE A 25 33.30 11.06 28.44
C ILE A 25 32.21 9.98 28.47
N ILE A 26 31.74 9.69 29.68
CA ILE A 26 30.51 8.95 29.98
C ILE A 26 29.34 9.91 29.72
N ASN A 27 28.33 9.52 28.94
CA ASN A 27 26.93 9.61 29.38
C ASN A 27 25.90 9.08 28.36
N ASP A 28 24.94 8.39 28.95
CA ASP A 28 23.53 8.26 28.57
C ASP A 28 23.15 7.32 27.43
N TYR A 29 23.00 6.07 27.86
CA TYR A 29 21.95 5.17 27.41
C TYR A 29 20.58 5.92 27.41
N SER A 30 19.99 6.06 26.23
CA SER A 30 18.54 6.22 26.08
C SER A 30 18.10 5.40 24.88
N PRO A 31 17.37 4.29 25.06
CA PRO A 31 16.78 3.58 23.94
C PRO A 31 15.58 4.40 23.48
N SER A 32 15.80 5.26 22.48
CA SER A 32 14.69 5.78 21.68
C SER A 32 14.16 4.61 20.86
N ILE A 33 13.15 3.93 21.41
CA ILE A 33 12.29 2.99 20.68
C ILE A 33 11.54 3.83 19.64
N THR A 34 12.19 4.10 18.51
CA THR A 34 11.56 4.76 17.38
C THR A 34 10.64 3.74 16.73
N LYS A 35 9.36 4.07 16.66
CA LYS A 35 8.31 3.43 15.86
C LYS A 35 8.66 3.50 14.36
N ALA A 36 9.73 2.85 13.93
CA ALA A 36 10.23 2.87 12.55
C ALA A 36 9.47 1.91 11.62
N SER A 37 8.58 1.05 12.15
CA SER A 37 8.11 -0.11 11.41
C SER A 37 6.91 0.12 10.46
N ALA A 38 6.28 1.30 10.44
CA ALA A 38 5.14 1.58 9.56
C ALA A 38 5.46 2.56 8.41
N VAL A 39 6.51 3.39 8.57
CA VAL A 39 6.90 4.40 7.56
C VAL A 39 7.70 3.75 6.43
N SER A 40 8.43 2.67 6.71
CA SER A 40 9.27 2.00 5.72
C SER A 40 8.47 1.17 4.70
N SER A 41 7.31 0.64 5.03
CA SER A 41 6.56 -0.22 4.09
C SER A 41 5.73 0.58 3.08
N ALA A 42 5.11 1.68 3.50
CA ALA A 42 4.31 2.52 2.59
C ALA A 42 5.15 3.13 1.46
N ASN A 43 6.33 3.70 1.79
CA ASN A 43 7.23 4.30 0.81
C ASN A 43 7.78 3.27 -0.21
N VAL A 44 7.96 2.01 0.20
CA VAL A 44 8.44 0.94 -0.69
C VAL A 44 7.35 0.49 -1.67
N GLU A 45 6.07 0.65 -1.32
CA GLU A 45 4.98 0.29 -2.23
C GLU A 45 4.73 1.38 -3.28
N TYR A 46 4.70 2.66 -2.90
CA TYR A 46 4.55 3.74 -3.88
C TYR A 46 5.74 3.84 -4.85
N SER A 47 6.98 3.61 -4.39
CA SER A 47 8.14 3.64 -5.30
C SER A 47 8.02 2.62 -6.44
N LYS A 48 7.53 1.40 -6.14
CA LYS A 48 7.29 0.37 -7.17
C LYS A 48 6.21 0.79 -8.17
N LEU A 49 5.17 1.47 -7.70
CA LEU A 49 4.11 1.98 -8.57
C LEU A 49 4.64 3.05 -9.53
N HIS A 50 5.54 3.93 -9.07
CA HIS A 50 6.21 4.90 -9.93
C HIS A 50 7.12 4.22 -10.98
N GLU A 51 7.84 3.17 -10.59
CA GLU A 51 8.63 2.36 -11.51
C GLU A 51 7.75 1.67 -12.55
N GLU A 52 6.62 1.07 -12.13
CA GLU A 52 5.66 0.44 -13.02
C GLU A 52 5.10 1.43 -14.05
N LEU A 53 4.64 2.61 -13.61
CA LEU A 53 4.19 3.68 -14.52
C LEU A 53 5.28 4.12 -15.49
N ALA A 54 6.55 4.13 -15.08
CA ALA A 54 7.66 4.46 -15.97
C ALA A 54 7.84 3.42 -17.09
N THR A 55 7.51 2.14 -16.84
CA THR A 55 7.58 1.10 -17.87
C THR A 55 6.53 1.26 -18.97
N TYR A 56 5.41 1.96 -18.71
CA TYR A 56 4.34 2.14 -19.69
C TYR A 56 4.74 3.00 -20.89
N LYS A 57 5.77 3.85 -20.74
CA LYS A 57 6.38 4.59 -21.86
C LYS A 57 6.97 3.68 -22.94
N GLU A 58 7.38 2.48 -22.53
CA GLU A 58 8.04 1.50 -23.39
C GLU A 58 7.05 0.53 -24.06
N LEU A 59 5.75 0.68 -23.81
CA LEU A 59 4.73 -0.14 -24.47
C LEU A 59 4.78 0.08 -25.98
N LYS A 60 4.83 -1.03 -26.71
CA LYS A 60 4.78 -1.02 -28.18
C LYS A 60 3.35 -0.85 -28.63
N ASN A 61 3.16 -0.39 -29.86
CA ASN A 61 1.84 -0.41 -30.49
C ASN A 61 1.29 -1.84 -30.49
N ASN A 62 -0.01 -1.99 -30.21
CA ASN A 62 -0.68 -3.29 -30.10
C ASN A 62 -0.09 -4.18 -28.99
N TRP A 63 0.28 -3.60 -27.85
CA TRP A 63 0.88 -4.32 -26.72
C TRP A 63 -0.03 -5.40 -26.12
N ASP A 64 -1.34 -5.22 -26.25
CA ASP A 64 -2.39 -6.11 -25.73
C ASP A 64 -2.91 -7.13 -26.76
N GLY A 65 -2.51 -7.01 -28.04
CA GLY A 65 -3.02 -7.83 -29.14
C GLY A 65 -4.36 -7.36 -29.74
N TYR A 66 -4.91 -6.24 -29.28
CA TYR A 66 -6.20 -5.68 -29.68
C TYR A 66 -6.12 -4.22 -30.16
N ASN A 67 -5.00 -3.86 -30.80
CA ASN A 67 -4.62 -2.51 -31.23
C ASN A 67 -4.35 -1.54 -30.08
N GLY A 68 -3.95 -2.06 -28.91
CA GLY A 68 -3.62 -1.27 -27.74
C GLY A 68 -2.68 -0.10 -28.02
N ILE A 69 -3.11 1.07 -27.58
CA ILE A 69 -2.40 2.34 -27.66
C ILE A 69 -1.58 2.48 -26.38
N ARG A 70 -0.34 2.96 -26.51
CA ARG A 70 0.46 3.28 -25.32
C ARG A 70 -0.05 4.59 -24.70
N PRO A 71 -0.03 4.74 -23.37
CA PRO A 71 -0.29 6.04 -22.75
C PRO A 71 0.68 7.11 -23.24
N ILE A 72 0.17 8.33 -23.41
CA ILE A 72 1.03 9.50 -23.68
C ILE A 72 1.74 9.94 -22.39
N ASP A 73 2.84 10.68 -22.55
CA ASP A 73 3.69 11.07 -21.43
C ASP A 73 2.93 11.91 -20.39
N GLU A 74 2.06 12.80 -20.85
CA GLU A 74 1.25 13.69 -20.01
C GLU A 74 0.31 12.91 -19.08
N ILE A 75 -0.27 11.80 -19.56
CA ILE A 75 -1.14 10.93 -18.77
C ILE A 75 -0.34 10.14 -17.73
N ILE A 76 0.85 9.66 -18.10
CA ILE A 76 1.76 9.00 -17.16
C ILE A 76 2.17 9.95 -16.03
N GLU A 77 2.55 11.18 -16.36
CA GLU A 77 2.94 12.17 -15.35
C GLU A 77 1.75 12.65 -14.51
N THR A 78 0.55 12.70 -15.08
CA THR A 78 -0.71 12.96 -14.34
C THR A 78 -0.95 11.86 -13.30
N ALA A 79 -0.89 10.58 -13.69
CA ALA A 79 -1.06 9.46 -12.78
C ALA A 79 -0.01 9.43 -11.66
N LYS A 80 1.27 9.67 -11.99
CA LYS A 80 2.36 9.78 -10.99
C LYS A 80 2.11 10.92 -10.00
N SER A 81 1.68 12.08 -10.49
CA SER A 81 1.36 13.23 -9.64
C SER A 81 0.22 12.90 -8.68
N PHE A 82 -0.78 12.15 -9.13
CA PHE A 82 -1.85 11.70 -8.26
C PHE A 82 -1.38 10.68 -7.21
N LEU A 83 -0.47 9.76 -7.56
CA LEU A 83 0.16 8.86 -6.56
C LEU A 83 0.86 9.64 -5.44
N ASN A 84 1.58 10.72 -5.76
CA ASN A 84 2.20 11.59 -4.75
C ASN A 84 1.16 12.22 -3.80
N ILE A 85 -0.01 12.59 -4.33
CA ILE A 85 -1.13 13.11 -3.52
C ILE A 85 -1.63 12.03 -2.57
N LEU A 86 -1.82 10.81 -3.06
CA LEU A 86 -2.27 9.68 -2.24
C LEU A 86 -1.26 9.32 -1.16
N GLU A 87 0.02 9.26 -1.51
CA GLU A 87 1.13 8.99 -0.58
C GLU A 87 1.19 10.06 0.52
N SER A 88 1.17 11.35 0.16
CA SER A 88 1.20 12.45 1.14
C SER A 88 0.01 12.45 2.09
N LYS A 89 -1.14 11.92 1.65
CA LYS A 89 -2.36 11.76 2.46
C LYS A 89 -2.40 10.45 3.24
N ASN A 90 -1.34 9.63 3.15
CA ASN A 90 -1.24 8.29 3.74
C ASN A 90 -2.37 7.36 3.31
N ILE A 91 -2.87 7.50 2.07
CA ILE A 91 -3.85 6.58 1.51
C ILE A 91 -3.13 5.27 1.14
N ILE A 92 -3.79 4.13 1.36
CA ILE A 92 -3.24 2.84 0.96
C ILE A 92 -3.00 2.83 -0.56
N HIS A 93 -1.91 2.23 -1.00
CA HIS A 93 -1.55 2.23 -2.42
C HIS A 93 -2.63 1.52 -3.27
N PRO A 94 -2.88 1.99 -4.50
CA PRO A 94 -3.77 1.31 -5.45
C PRO A 94 -3.07 0.11 -6.12
N ASN A 95 -3.82 -0.60 -6.95
CA ASN A 95 -3.28 -1.35 -8.08
C ASN A 95 -3.37 -0.46 -9.33
N ILE A 96 -2.50 -0.69 -10.31
CA ILE A 96 -2.43 0.10 -11.54
C ILE A 96 -2.79 -0.76 -12.75
N MET A 97 -3.41 -0.15 -13.76
CA MET A 97 -3.65 -0.77 -15.04
C MET A 97 -3.56 0.26 -16.19
N VAL A 98 -3.42 -0.25 -17.40
CA VAL A 98 -3.45 0.53 -18.65
C VAL A 98 -4.59 0.01 -19.52
N SER A 99 -5.42 0.91 -20.05
CA SER A 99 -6.49 0.57 -20.97
C SER A 99 -5.96 0.40 -22.41
N GLY A 100 -6.73 -0.26 -23.28
CA GLY A 100 -6.40 -0.41 -24.70
C GLY A 100 -6.33 0.94 -25.43
N GLU A 101 -6.93 1.99 -24.89
CA GLU A 101 -6.92 3.34 -25.47
C GLU A 101 -5.78 4.22 -24.91
N GLY A 102 -4.92 3.66 -24.06
CA GLY A 102 -3.78 4.37 -23.49
C GLY A 102 -4.12 5.19 -22.24
N GLU A 103 -5.26 4.94 -21.61
CA GLU A 103 -5.62 5.55 -20.33
C GLU A 103 -4.94 4.78 -19.20
N ILE A 104 -4.76 5.43 -18.06
CA ILE A 104 -4.19 4.79 -16.86
C ILE A 104 -5.25 4.75 -15.77
N GLY A 105 -5.52 3.53 -15.29
CA GLY A 105 -6.45 3.30 -14.19
C GLY A 105 -5.70 3.02 -12.88
N LEU A 106 -6.18 3.60 -11.78
CA LEU A 106 -5.83 3.24 -10.41
C LEU A 106 -7.05 2.64 -9.75
N PHE A 107 -6.91 1.49 -9.11
CA PHE A 107 -8.06 0.87 -8.45
C PHE A 107 -7.75 0.22 -7.10
N TRP A 108 -8.76 0.24 -6.24
CA TRP A 108 -8.82 -0.46 -4.98
C TRP A 108 -10.00 -1.42 -4.99
N LYS A 109 -9.77 -2.66 -4.60
CA LYS A 109 -10.82 -3.68 -4.53
C LYS A 109 -10.69 -4.51 -3.28
N LYS A 110 -11.77 -4.64 -2.52
CA LYS A 110 -11.87 -5.56 -1.39
C LYS A 110 -13.32 -5.97 -1.15
N LYS A 111 -13.60 -7.29 -1.19
CA LYS A 111 -14.95 -7.84 -1.01
C LYS A 111 -15.96 -7.12 -1.94
N ASN A 112 -16.91 -6.39 -1.36
CA ASN A 112 -17.97 -5.66 -2.07
C ASN A 112 -17.63 -4.19 -2.31
N HIS A 113 -16.40 -3.76 -1.99
CA HIS A 113 -15.93 -2.39 -2.18
C HIS A 113 -15.00 -2.31 -3.38
N TYR A 114 -15.21 -1.28 -4.18
CA TYR A 114 -14.42 -0.96 -5.37
C TYR A 114 -14.31 0.55 -5.53
N ILE A 115 -13.12 1.04 -5.82
CA ILE A 115 -12.85 2.43 -6.21
C ILE A 115 -11.93 2.36 -7.42
N GLU A 116 -12.22 3.15 -8.44
CA GLU A 116 -11.44 3.29 -9.67
C GLU A 116 -11.30 4.77 -9.99
N ILE A 117 -10.12 5.13 -10.49
CA ILE A 117 -9.76 6.47 -10.95
C ILE A 117 -9.05 6.28 -12.28
N ASP A 118 -9.52 6.97 -13.31
CA ASP A 118 -8.98 6.89 -14.66
C ASP A 118 -8.39 8.24 -15.08
N PHE A 119 -7.24 8.18 -15.76
CA PHE A 119 -6.56 9.32 -16.33
C PHE A 119 -6.51 9.16 -17.86
N ASP A 120 -7.24 10.03 -18.53
CA ASP A 120 -7.37 10.15 -19.99
C ASP A 120 -7.06 11.58 -20.46
N LEU A 121 -7.01 12.55 -19.53
CA LEU A 121 -6.68 13.95 -19.77
C LEU A 121 -5.62 14.48 -18.78
N GLU A 122 -4.74 15.37 -19.26
CA GLU A 122 -3.70 16.00 -18.45
C GLU A 122 -4.31 16.77 -17.25
N ASN A 123 -3.79 16.52 -16.04
CA ASN A 123 -4.20 17.17 -14.79
C ASN A 123 -5.70 17.02 -14.43
N HIS A 124 -6.40 16.07 -15.06
CA HIS A 124 -7.77 15.71 -14.76
C HIS A 124 -7.87 14.22 -14.47
N PHE A 125 -8.96 13.81 -13.82
CA PHE A 125 -9.28 12.41 -13.61
C PHE A 125 -10.79 12.22 -13.59
N SER A 126 -11.19 11.03 -14.02
CA SER A 126 -12.56 10.53 -13.83
C SER A 126 -12.50 9.47 -12.73
N TYR A 127 -13.59 9.29 -11.99
CA TYR A 127 -13.63 8.26 -10.96
C TYR A 127 -14.99 7.62 -10.81
N PHE A 128 -14.96 6.38 -10.36
CA PHE A 128 -16.14 5.61 -10.02
C PHE A 128 -15.88 4.82 -8.74
N TYR A 129 -16.89 4.70 -7.90
CA TYR A 129 -16.83 3.78 -6.77
C TYR A 129 -18.13 3.06 -6.52
N LYS A 130 -17.98 1.89 -5.91
CA LYS A 130 -19.03 1.13 -5.26
C LYS A 130 -18.60 0.80 -3.84
N LEU A 131 -19.26 1.42 -2.85
CA LEU A 131 -19.01 1.19 -1.43
C LEU A 131 -20.31 0.73 -0.78
N ASP A 132 -20.32 -0.51 -0.29
CA ASP A 132 -21.50 -1.20 0.22
C ASP A 132 -22.66 -1.22 -0.80
N LYS A 133 -23.66 -0.33 -0.61
CA LYS A 133 -24.81 -0.17 -1.51
C LYS A 133 -24.74 1.12 -2.33
N GLU A 134 -23.78 1.99 -2.04
CA GLU A 134 -23.61 3.26 -2.72
C GLU A 134 -22.78 3.06 -3.98
N ILE A 135 -23.23 3.71 -5.05
CA ILE A 135 -22.53 3.76 -6.33
C ILE A 135 -22.51 5.23 -6.74
N TYR A 136 -21.34 5.72 -7.12
CA TYR A 136 -21.14 7.11 -7.52
C TYR A 136 -19.99 7.20 -8.52
N GLY A 137 -20.01 8.22 -9.37
CA GLY A 137 -18.90 8.56 -10.23
C GLY A 137 -19.05 9.97 -10.77
N GLU A 138 -17.93 10.58 -11.11
CA GLU A 138 -17.83 11.87 -11.76
C GLU A 138 -16.67 11.82 -12.76
N ASP A 139 -16.81 12.57 -13.85
CA ASP A 139 -15.85 12.61 -14.95
C ASP A 139 -15.20 13.99 -15.03
N ASP A 140 -14.01 14.06 -15.65
CA ASP A 140 -13.29 15.29 -16.00
C ASP A 140 -13.01 16.22 -14.79
N ILE A 141 -12.66 15.65 -13.64
CA ILE A 141 -12.38 16.42 -12.42
C ILE A 141 -10.94 16.93 -12.41
N SER A 142 -10.77 18.23 -12.19
CA SER A 142 -9.44 18.83 -12.03
C SER A 142 -8.76 18.37 -10.73
N PHE A 143 -7.44 18.20 -10.76
CA PHE A 143 -6.64 17.85 -9.59
C PHE A 143 -6.81 18.83 -8.42
N GLU A 144 -7.05 20.11 -8.71
CA GLU A 144 -7.28 21.15 -7.70
C GLU A 144 -8.57 20.91 -6.91
N GLU A 145 -9.54 20.26 -7.54
CA GLU A 145 -10.86 19.97 -6.99
C GLU A 145 -10.87 18.68 -6.17
N PHE A 146 -9.85 17.82 -6.29
CA PHE A 146 -9.77 16.51 -5.62
C PHE A 146 -10.19 16.56 -4.14
N SER A 147 -9.71 17.55 -3.40
CA SER A 147 -10.01 17.68 -1.97
C SER A 147 -11.49 17.90 -1.63
N GLN A 148 -12.26 18.43 -2.59
CA GLN A 148 -13.68 18.76 -2.50
C GLN A 148 -14.58 17.63 -3.02
N THR A 149 -14.01 16.64 -3.72
CA THR A 149 -14.75 15.50 -4.27
C THR A 149 -15.20 14.51 -3.19
N ARG A 150 -16.24 13.72 -3.51
CA ARG A 150 -16.64 12.56 -2.70
C ARG A 150 -15.59 11.46 -2.71
N LEU A 151 -14.73 11.41 -3.72
CA LEU A 151 -13.64 10.44 -3.82
C LEU A 151 -12.68 10.53 -2.63
N ASN A 152 -12.28 11.75 -2.23
CA ASN A 152 -11.34 11.95 -1.11
C ASN A 152 -11.89 11.37 0.20
N GLU A 153 -13.20 11.52 0.47
CA GLU A 153 -13.86 10.91 1.62
C GLU A 153 -13.96 9.38 1.48
N SER A 154 -14.31 8.92 0.28
CA SER A 154 -14.48 7.50 -0.05
C SER A 154 -13.19 6.69 0.09
N LEU A 155 -12.05 7.25 -0.34
CA LEU A 155 -10.73 6.63 -0.16
C LEU A 155 -10.38 6.45 1.32
N ARG A 156 -10.70 7.43 2.16
CA ARG A 156 -10.48 7.34 3.62
C ARG A 156 -11.39 6.31 4.26
N TYR A 157 -12.65 6.26 3.84
CA TYR A 157 -13.59 5.22 4.27
C TYR A 157 -13.07 3.82 3.92
N PHE A 158 -12.65 3.62 2.67
CA PHE A 158 -12.10 2.35 2.20
C PHE A 158 -10.89 1.93 3.04
N GLN A 159 -9.93 2.83 3.24
CA GLN A 159 -8.72 2.57 4.04
C GLN A 159 -9.03 2.18 5.50
N LYS A 160 -9.96 2.88 6.15
CA LYS A 160 -10.34 2.60 7.54
C LYS A 160 -10.89 1.17 7.65
N ASN A 161 -11.80 0.79 6.76
CA ASN A 161 -12.38 -0.56 6.72
C ASN A 161 -11.38 -1.64 6.26
N PHE A 162 -10.33 -1.25 5.54
CA PHE A 162 -9.25 -2.14 5.19
C PHE A 162 -8.40 -2.54 6.41
N THR A 163 -8.11 -1.58 7.29
CA THR A 163 -7.18 -1.71 8.43
C THR A 163 -7.84 -2.34 9.67
N THR A 164 -9.15 -2.17 9.86
CA THR A 164 -9.87 -2.74 11.01
C THR A 164 -10.02 -4.25 10.91
N GLU A 165 -10.18 -4.80 9.70
CA GLU A 165 -10.31 -6.25 9.51
C GLU A 165 -8.99 -7.02 9.69
N THR A 166 -7.84 -6.39 9.45
CA THR A 166 -6.53 -7.03 9.66
C THR A 166 -6.09 -7.05 11.13
N LYS A 167 -6.74 -6.25 12.00
CA LYS A 167 -6.46 -6.17 13.44
C LYS A 167 -7.31 -7.08 14.33
N ASN A 168 -8.01 -8.06 13.76
CA ASN A 168 -8.61 -9.16 14.54
C ASN A 168 -7.73 -10.43 14.48
N PRO A 169 -6.61 -10.51 15.22
CA PRO A 169 -5.97 -11.79 15.46
C PRO A 169 -6.79 -12.55 16.52
N ILE A 170 -7.25 -13.74 16.15
CA ILE A 170 -7.53 -14.91 17.00
C ILE A 170 -8.32 -14.59 18.29
N ILE A 171 -9.62 -14.90 18.26
CA ILE A 171 -10.39 -15.18 19.48
C ILE A 171 -9.60 -16.21 20.28
N GLU A 172 -9.13 -15.82 21.47
CA GLU A 172 -8.67 -16.75 22.49
C GLU A 172 -9.77 -17.78 22.73
N LEU A 173 -9.66 -18.97 22.14
CA LEU A 173 -10.24 -20.17 22.70
C LEU A 173 -9.36 -20.58 23.89
N GLY A 174 -9.39 -19.75 24.93
CA GLY A 174 -8.78 -19.99 26.22
C GLY A 174 -9.79 -20.65 27.14
N ASN A 175 -9.78 -21.97 27.16
CA ASN A 175 -10.16 -22.86 28.27
C ASN A 175 -11.27 -22.38 29.22
N LYS A 176 -12.52 -22.69 28.87
CA LYS A 176 -13.61 -22.91 29.84
C LYS A 176 -14.12 -24.33 29.63
N ASP A 177 -13.36 -25.32 30.06
CA ASP A 177 -13.82 -26.72 30.25
C ASP A 177 -12.70 -27.51 30.95
N MET A 178 -12.33 -27.14 32.17
CA MET A 178 -11.69 -28.02 33.16
C MET A 178 -11.62 -27.26 34.48
N ASP A 179 -12.75 -27.20 35.18
CA ASP A 179 -12.82 -27.08 36.65
C ASP A 179 -14.27 -27.43 37.05
N MET A 180 -14.59 -28.71 36.88
CA MET A 180 -15.73 -29.35 37.50
C MET A 180 -15.23 -30.72 37.93
N PHE A 181 -15.55 -31.14 39.17
CA PHE A 181 -14.94 -32.23 39.95
C PHE A 181 -13.60 -31.81 40.59
N LEU A 182 -13.54 -31.40 41.85
CA LEU A 182 -13.99 -32.13 43.04
C LEU A 182 -14.43 -31.14 44.12
N THR A 183 -15.71 -31.16 44.50
CA THR A 183 -16.14 -30.65 45.81
C THR A 183 -16.40 -31.84 46.71
N ASP A 184 -15.81 -31.76 47.89
CA ASP A 184 -15.87 -32.69 49.00
C ASP A 184 -17.29 -33.17 49.32
N ASN A 185 -17.44 -34.48 49.45
CA ASN A 185 -18.55 -35.06 50.22
C ASN A 185 -18.07 -35.23 51.67
N VAL A 186 -18.68 -34.43 52.55
CA VAL A 186 -18.58 -34.54 54.01
C VAL A 186 -19.69 -35.48 54.50
N ALA A 187 -19.32 -36.51 55.27
CA ALA A 187 -20.06 -37.04 56.41
C ALA A 187 -19.12 -37.88 57.28
#